data_AF-A0A147I4C0-F1
#
_entry.id   AF-A0A147I4C0-F1
#
_cell.length_a   1.000
_cell.length_b   1.000
_cell.length_c   1.000
_cell.angle_alpha   90.00
_cell.angle_beta   90.00
_cell.angle_gamma   90.00
#
_symmetry.space_group_name_H-M   'P 1'
#
loop_
_entity.id
_entity.type
_entity.pdbx_description
1 polymer ?
#
loop_
_entity_poly.entity_id
_entity_poly.type
_entity_poly.pdbx_seq_one_letter_code
_entity_poly.pdbx_strand_id
1 'polypeptide(L)'
;MRTGLMRLLLQEDLNFLLTNRIPRRWATKAVGRIAAIEHPLVAKPALAAWRFFCDVDLSDAETTRFRSLRDAFIRRLRPGARTFAGDAATIASPCDAIV
;
A
#
# COMPACT_ATOMS: atom_id res chain seq x y z
N MET A 1 -12.63 -3.82 16.16
CA MET A 1 -11.20 -4.14 16.42
C MET A 1 -10.24 -3.17 15.73
N ARG A 2 -10.35 -2.92 14.41
CA ARG A 2 -9.52 -1.94 13.68
C ARG A 2 -9.51 -0.54 14.31
N THR A 3 -10.69 0.01 14.63
CA THR A 3 -10.83 1.36 15.21
C THR A 3 -10.11 1.51 16.55
N GLY A 4 -10.14 0.50 17.42
CA GLY A 4 -9.48 0.54 18.72
C GLY A 4 -7.96 0.50 18.63
N LEU A 5 -7.41 -0.34 17.74
CA LEU A 5 -5.97 -0.41 17.50
C LEU A 5 -5.43 0.88 16.88
N MET A 6 -6.17 1.45 15.90
CA MET A 6 -5.81 2.72 15.29
C MET A 6 -5.82 3.85 16.32
N ARG A 7 -6.81 3.88 17.22
CA ARG A 7 -6.89 4.89 18.29
C ARG A 7 -5.68 4.85 19.22
N LEU A 8 -5.16 3.66 19.53
CA LEU A 8 -3.95 3.50 20.34
C LEU A 8 -2.69 3.95 19.58
N LEU A 9 -2.54 3.56 18.30
CA LEU A 9 -1.40 3.96 17.46
C LEU A 9 -1.37 5.47 17.14
N LEU A 10 -2.55 6.09 17.12
CA LEU A 10 -2.74 7.52 16.91
C LEU A 10 -2.73 8.33 18.21
N GLN A 11 -2.51 7.69 19.36
CA GLN A 11 -2.24 8.40 20.61
C GLN A 11 -0.96 9.24 20.43
N GLU A 12 -1.02 10.53 20.75
CA GLU A 12 -0.01 11.53 20.38
C GLU A 12 1.43 11.12 20.74
N ASP A 13 1.68 10.67 21.97
CA ASP A 13 3.03 10.28 22.42
C ASP A 13 3.59 9.09 21.63
N LEU A 14 2.75 8.08 21.39
CA LEU A 14 3.14 6.89 20.64
C LEU A 14 3.35 7.23 19.16
N ASN A 15 2.47 8.04 18.59
CA ASN A 15 2.59 8.52 17.22
C ASN A 15 3.87 9.33 17.04
N PHE A 16 4.18 10.24 17.98
CA PHE A 16 5.37 11.06 17.96
C PHE A 16 6.65 10.21 17.97
N LEU A 17 6.73 9.22 18.86
CA LEU A 17 7.87 8.30 18.91
C LEU A 17 8.01 7.49 17.61
N LEU A 18 6.91 6.90 17.13
CA LEU A 18 6.91 6.07 15.94
C LEU A 18 7.28 6.84 14.67
N THR A 19 6.84 8.09 14.55
CA THR A 19 7.07 8.88 13.33
C THR A 19 8.39 9.65 13.36
N ASN A 20 8.83 10.12 14.54
CA ASN A 20 10.02 10.99 14.65
C ASN A 20 11.28 10.28 15.13
N ARG A 21 11.18 9.13 15.83
CA ARG A 21 12.35 8.42 16.38
C ARG A 21 12.67 7.10 15.69
N ILE A 22 11.82 6.62 14.80
CA ILE A 22 12.12 5.40 14.05
C ILE A 22 13.32 5.61 13.12
N PRO A 23 14.28 4.67 13.05
CA PRO A 23 15.40 4.74 12.10
C PRO A 23 14.89 4.48 10.67
N ARG A 24 14.33 5.52 10.04
CA ARG A 24 13.57 5.44 8.77
C ARG A 24 14.30 4.64 7.69
N ARG A 25 15.59 4.87 7.47
CA ARG A 25 16.39 4.15 6.46
C ARG A 25 16.37 2.63 6.68
N TRP A 26 16.49 2.18 7.92
CA TRP A 26 16.51 0.77 8.26
C TRP A 26 15.12 0.16 8.17
N ALA A 27 14.11 0.89 8.67
CA ALA A 27 12.71 0.50 8.55
C ALA A 27 12.29 0.32 7.07
N THR A 28 12.58 1.29 6.21
CA THR A 28 12.29 1.21 4.77
C THR A 28 12.99 0.02 4.12
N LYS A 29 14.27 -0.22 4.42
CA LYS A 29 14.99 -1.39 3.87
C LYS A 29 14.40 -2.72 4.38
N ALA A 30 14.02 -2.79 5.64
CA ALA A 30 13.42 -3.98 6.23
C ALA A 30 12.06 -4.29 5.57
N VAL A 31 11.18 -3.29 5.46
CA VAL A 31 9.89 -3.42 4.77
C VAL A 31 10.08 -3.80 3.31
N GLY A 32 11.04 -3.17 2.60
CA GLY A 32 11.34 -3.54 1.21
C GLY A 32 11.78 -4.99 1.05
N ARG A 33 12.60 -5.52 1.97
CA ARG A 33 12.98 -6.94 1.99
C ARG A 33 11.80 -7.84 2.31
N ILE A 34 10.97 -7.50 3.29
CA ILE A 34 9.78 -8.29 3.64
C ILE A 34 8.79 -8.31 2.46
N ALA A 35 8.56 -7.15 1.84
CA ALA A 35 7.65 -7.01 0.71
C ALA A 35 8.09 -7.81 -0.52
N ALA A 36 9.39 -8.07 -0.64
CA ALA A 36 10.00 -8.85 -1.70
C ALA A 36 9.84 -10.37 -1.55
N ILE A 37 9.58 -10.89 -0.35
CA ILE A 37 9.54 -12.32 -0.08
C ILE A 37 8.26 -12.94 -0.66
N GLU A 38 8.42 -13.98 -1.47
CA GLU A 38 7.30 -14.71 -2.09
C GLU A 38 6.80 -15.90 -1.24
N HIS A 39 7.52 -16.24 -0.16
CA HIS A 39 7.14 -17.36 0.69
C HIS A 39 5.76 -17.11 1.34
N PRO A 40 4.77 -18.04 1.22
CA PRO A 40 3.39 -17.79 1.64
C PRO A 40 3.22 -17.40 3.11
N LEU A 41 4.07 -17.90 4.00
CA LEU A 41 4.04 -17.57 5.43
C LEU A 41 4.47 -16.13 5.73
N VAL A 42 5.12 -15.45 4.79
CA VAL A 42 5.50 -14.03 4.91
C VAL A 42 4.60 -13.17 4.03
N ALA A 43 4.38 -13.58 2.78
CA ALA A 43 3.59 -12.83 1.81
C ALA A 43 2.12 -12.67 2.25
N LYS A 44 1.46 -13.75 2.73
CA LYS A 44 0.05 -13.68 3.11
C LYS A 44 -0.19 -12.75 4.32
N PRO A 45 0.57 -12.85 5.43
CA PRO A 45 0.43 -11.88 6.52
C PRO A 45 0.78 -10.45 6.11
N ALA A 46 1.81 -10.25 5.29
CA ALA A 46 2.19 -8.92 4.81
C ALA A 46 1.08 -8.26 3.97
N LEU A 47 0.46 -9.02 3.06
CA LEU A 47 -0.70 -8.58 2.28
C LEU A 47 -1.90 -8.28 3.16
N ALA A 48 -2.18 -9.13 4.14
CA ALA A 48 -3.29 -8.94 5.08
C ALA A 48 -3.10 -7.68 5.93
N ALA A 49 -1.90 -7.48 6.47
CA ALA A 49 -1.55 -6.27 7.21
C ALA A 49 -1.70 -5.02 6.34
N TRP A 50 -1.16 -5.03 5.11
CA TRP A 50 -1.28 -3.92 4.19
C TRP A 50 -2.74 -3.56 3.88
N ARG A 51 -3.59 -4.54 3.56
CA ARG A 51 -5.03 -4.30 3.34
C ARG A 51 -5.73 -3.76 4.59
N PHE A 52 -5.38 -4.27 5.76
CA PHE A 52 -5.98 -3.85 7.02
C PHE A 52 -5.59 -2.43 7.43
N PHE A 53 -4.32 -2.05 7.29
CA PHE A 53 -3.85 -0.73 7.70
C PHE A 53 -4.14 0.36 6.66
N CYS A 54 -4.02 0.05 5.36
CA CYS A 54 -4.10 1.03 4.28
C CYS A 54 -5.44 1.09 3.55
N ASP A 55 -6.45 0.29 3.96
CA ASP A 55 -7.78 0.24 3.33
C ASP A 55 -7.76 0.00 1.81
N VAL A 56 -6.84 -0.85 1.35
CA VAL A 56 -6.57 -0.99 -0.07
C VAL A 56 -7.73 -1.68 -0.80
N ASP A 57 -8.27 -0.99 -1.80
CA ASP A 57 -9.17 -1.59 -2.78
C ASP A 57 -8.40 -2.36 -3.86
N LEU A 58 -8.74 -3.64 -4.00
CA LEU A 58 -8.21 -4.58 -5.00
C LEU A 58 -9.29 -5.10 -5.95
N SER A 59 -10.46 -4.44 -5.98
CA SER A 59 -11.22 -4.27 -7.23
C SER A 59 -10.27 -3.58 -8.25
N ASP A 60 -10.60 -3.26 -9.50
CA ASP A 60 -9.64 -2.71 -10.49
C ASP A 60 -8.32 -3.48 -10.78
N ALA A 61 -7.85 -4.43 -9.96
CA ALA A 61 -6.66 -5.23 -10.21
C ALA A 61 -6.96 -6.24 -11.34
N GLU A 62 -6.00 -6.42 -12.23
CA GLU A 62 -6.08 -7.41 -13.32
C GLU A 62 -5.99 -8.85 -12.78
N THR A 63 -5.20 -9.08 -11.73
CA THR A 63 -5.08 -10.36 -11.02
C THR A 63 -5.57 -10.25 -9.57
N THR A 64 -6.09 -11.36 -9.04
CA THR A 64 -6.51 -11.50 -7.64
C THR A 64 -5.53 -12.32 -6.80
N ARG A 65 -4.48 -12.87 -7.43
CA ARG A 65 -3.46 -13.69 -6.77
C ARG A 65 -2.11 -13.00 -6.88
N PHE A 66 -1.49 -12.77 -5.73
CA PHE A 66 -0.20 -12.09 -5.61
C PHE A 66 0.81 -12.99 -4.92
N ARG A 67 2.03 -13.03 -5.45
CA ARG A 67 3.10 -13.85 -4.87
C ARG A 67 3.75 -13.19 -3.66
N SER A 68 3.78 -11.85 -3.63
CA SER A 68 4.35 -11.06 -2.54
C SER A 68 3.58 -9.75 -2.35
N LEU A 69 3.88 -9.02 -1.27
CA LEU A 69 3.33 -7.68 -1.06
C LEU A 69 3.77 -6.70 -2.15
N ARG A 70 5.04 -6.78 -2.58
CA ARG A 70 5.56 -5.94 -3.66
C ARG A 70 4.82 -6.20 -4.97
N ASP A 71 4.56 -7.46 -5.29
CA ASP A 71 3.79 -7.87 -6.48
C ASP A 71 2.37 -7.29 -6.47
N ALA A 72 1.69 -7.28 -5.32
CA ALA A 72 0.39 -6.61 -5.16
C ALA A 72 0.46 -5.08 -5.20
N PHE A 73 1.55 -4.50 -4.71
CA PHE A 73 1.73 -3.05 -4.67
C PHE A 73 1.83 -2.44 -6.07
N ILE A 74 2.58 -3.10 -6.97
CA ILE A 74 2.75 -2.67 -8.37
C ILE A 74 1.76 -3.34 -9.33
N ARG A 75 0.65 -3.89 -8.80
CA ARG A 75 -0.32 -4.66 -9.60
C ARG A 75 -0.76 -3.88 -10.84
N ARG A 76 -0.97 -4.61 -11.93
CA ARG A 76 -1.60 -4.07 -13.13
C ARG A 76 -3.08 -3.82 -12.85
N LEU A 77 -3.59 -2.70 -13.37
CA LEU A 77 -5.01 -2.41 -13.38
C LEU A 77 -5.68 -3.06 -14.60
N ARG A 78 -6.97 -3.36 -14.48
CA ARG A 78 -7.78 -3.89 -15.60
C ARG A 78 -7.80 -2.89 -16.75
N PRO A 79 -7.84 -3.36 -18.01
CA PRO A 79 -8.12 -2.49 -19.15
C PRO A 79 -9.41 -1.69 -18.91
N GLY A 80 -9.37 -0.39 -19.19
CA GLY A 80 -10.50 0.52 -19.00
C GLY A 80 -10.74 1.01 -17.56
N ALA A 81 -9.98 0.54 -16.55
CA ALA A 81 -10.12 1.02 -15.17
C ALA A 81 -9.77 2.52 -15.03
N ARG A 82 -8.89 3.04 -15.89
CA ARG A 82 -8.54 4.46 -16.01
C ARG A 82 -8.59 4.84 -17.48
N THR A 83 -9.63 5.56 -17.89
CA THR A 83 -9.76 6.06 -19.26
C THR A 83 -9.00 7.36 -19.41
N PHE A 84 -8.10 7.41 -20.40
CA PHE A 84 -7.36 8.61 -20.75
C PHE A 84 -8.15 9.46 -21.75
N ALA A 85 -8.33 10.74 -21.47
CA ALA A 85 -8.87 11.69 -22.43
C ALA A 85 -7.75 12.11 -23.40
N GLY A 86 -7.80 11.60 -24.63
CA GLY A 86 -6.73 11.72 -25.62
C GLY A 86 -6.59 13.06 -26.34
N ASP A 87 -7.18 14.13 -25.81
CA ASP A 87 -7.12 15.46 -26.44
C ASP A 87 -5.76 16.13 -26.20
N ALA A 88 -5.18 16.70 -27.25
CA ALA A 88 -3.85 17.32 -27.22
C ALA A 88 -3.80 18.59 -26.36
N ALA A 89 -4.94 19.24 -26.11
CA ALA A 89 -5.03 20.41 -25.25
C ALA A 89 -5.27 20.06 -23.76
N THR A 90 -5.44 18.78 -23.42
CA THR A 90 -5.79 18.34 -22.07
C THR A 90 -4.58 17.73 -21.35
N ILE A 91 -4.29 18.21 -20.13
CA ILE A 91 -3.33 17.57 -19.23
C ILE A 91 -4.11 16.67 -18.27
N ALA A 92 -3.92 15.35 -18.38
CA ALA A 92 -4.53 14.40 -17.47
C ALA A 92 -3.73 14.28 -16.15
N SER A 93 -4.40 13.81 -15.09
CA SER A 93 -3.71 13.45 -13.86
C SER A 93 -2.67 12.35 -14.12
N PRO A 94 -1.45 12.47 -13.59
CA PRO A 94 -0.41 11.45 -13.77
C PRO A 94 -0.62 10.22 -12.89
N CYS A 95 -1.44 10.30 -11.83
CA CYS A 95 -1.62 9.23 -10.86
C CYS A 95 -2.96 9.31 -10.10
N ASP A 96 -3.27 8.23 -9.39
CA ASP A 96 -4.36 8.17 -8.42
C ASP A 96 -3.87 8.75 -7.08
N ALA A 97 -4.40 9.91 -6.68
CA ALA A 97 -4.05 10.58 -5.43
C ALA A 97 -5.13 11.60 -5.02
N ILE A 98 -4.94 12.20 -3.84
CA ILE A 98 -5.70 13.35 -3.34
C ILE A 98 -4.88 14.64 -3.51
N VAL A 99 -5.56 15.79 -3.67
CA VAL A 99 -4.95 17.14 -3.73
C VAL A 99 -5.04 17.81 -2.38
#